data_AF-A0A960Z4B4-F1
#
_entry.id   AF-A0A960Z4B4-F1
#
_cell.length_a   1.000
_cell.length_b   1.000
_cell.length_c   1.000
_cell.angle_alpha   90.00
_cell.angle_beta   90.00
_cell.angle_gamma   90.00
#
_symmetry.space_group_name_H-M   'P 1'
#
loop_
_entity.id
_entity.type
_entity.pdbx_description
1 polymer ?
#
loop_
_entity_poly.entity_id
_entity_poly.type
_entity_poly.pdbx_seq_one_letter_code
_entity_poly.pdbx_strand_id
1 'polypeptide(L)'
;MRRSGWLLAVGLVLASAAAAGDPPTLGWSVLHDGGAQFNDDGWLVRVAPDGHPVVAGESTEATGGADLYVRKLDRADGTALWSYRYEGYDDKDVAVTDMTWDSVGQLLVAGFIRGCVG
;
A
#
# COMPACT_ATOMS: atom_id res chain seq x y z
N MET A 1 -0.87 40.50 52.90
CA MET A 1 -0.35 39.33 52.16
C MET A 1 -1.12 39.21 50.86
N ARG A 2 -0.44 39.31 49.70
CA ARG A 2 -1.05 39.24 48.36
C ARG A 2 -1.20 37.78 47.95
N ARG A 3 -2.35 37.38 47.41
CA ARG A 3 -2.51 36.17 46.60
C ARG A 3 -3.16 36.53 45.26
N SER A 4 -2.31 36.60 44.24
CA SER A 4 -2.63 36.42 42.82
C SER A 4 -3.39 35.09 42.67
N GLY A 5 -4.40 34.87 41.83
CA GLY A 5 -4.75 35.42 40.51
C GLY A 5 -4.92 34.21 39.59
N TRP A 6 -6.09 34.04 38.96
CA TRP A 6 -6.24 33.16 37.79
C TRP A 6 -7.30 33.74 36.86
N LEU A 7 -6.91 34.02 35.61
CA LEU A 7 -7.79 34.32 34.49
C LEU A 7 -8.42 33.01 34.01
N LEU A 8 -9.74 33.01 33.77
CA LEU A 8 -10.37 32.03 32.89
C LEU A 8 -10.20 32.51 31.45
N ALA A 9 -9.35 31.84 30.69
CA ALA A 9 -9.29 32.00 29.24
C ALA A 9 -10.45 31.22 28.61
N VAL A 10 -11.32 31.91 27.87
CA VAL A 10 -12.30 31.27 26.99
C VAL A 10 -11.58 30.93 25.68
N GLY A 11 -11.28 29.66 25.47
CA GLY A 11 -10.82 29.16 24.18
C GLY A 11 -12.01 28.76 23.30
N LEU A 12 -12.53 29.70 22.51
CA LEU A 12 -13.41 29.37 21.39
C LEU A 12 -12.53 28.78 20.28
N VAL A 13 -12.56 27.46 20.09
CA VAL A 13 -12.05 26.86 18.86
C VAL A 13 -13.19 26.92 17.84
N LEU A 14 -13.13 27.92 16.96
CA LEU A 14 -13.85 27.89 15.69
C LEU A 14 -13.26 26.71 14.89
N ALA A 15 -13.97 25.59 14.82
CA ALA A 15 -13.74 24.66 13.73
C ALA A 15 -14.18 25.39 12.46
N SER A 16 -13.22 25.93 11.69
CA SER A 16 -13.49 26.31 10.32
C SER A 16 -14.01 25.06 9.63
N ALA A 17 -15.25 25.08 9.15
CA ALA A 17 -15.71 24.07 8.22
C ALA A 17 -14.65 23.98 7.13
N ALA A 18 -14.00 22.82 6.99
CA ALA A 18 -13.13 22.58 5.86
C ALA A 18 -13.97 22.87 4.64
N ALA A 19 -13.59 23.90 3.87
CA ALA A 19 -14.18 24.16 2.58
C ALA A 19 -14.14 22.83 1.83
N ALA A 20 -15.29 22.35 1.36
CA ALA A 20 -15.32 21.19 0.49
C ALA A 20 -14.47 21.55 -0.74
N GLY A 21 -13.22 21.08 -0.75
CA GLY A 21 -12.30 21.28 -1.87
C GLY A 21 -12.83 20.58 -3.11
N ASP A 22 -12.27 20.92 -4.25
CA ASP A 22 -12.58 20.24 -5.51
C ASP A 22 -12.46 18.72 -5.33
N PRO A 23 -13.29 17.92 -6.03
CA PRO A 23 -13.19 16.47 -5.97
C PRO A 23 -11.79 16.03 -6.39
N PRO A 24 -11.28 14.92 -5.84
CA PRO A 24 -9.99 14.40 -6.24
C PRO A 24 -9.98 14.12 -7.75
N THR A 25 -8.91 14.55 -8.42
CA THR A 25 -8.65 14.24 -9.83
C THR A 25 -7.69 13.07 -9.94
N LEU A 26 -7.81 12.29 -11.03
CA LEU A 26 -6.85 11.22 -11.34
C LEU A 26 -5.52 11.86 -11.77
N GLY A 27 -4.46 11.61 -11.00
CA GLY A 27 -3.11 12.08 -11.35
C GLY A 27 -2.47 11.24 -12.45
N TRP A 28 -2.28 9.95 -12.16
CA TRP A 28 -1.76 8.96 -13.09
C TRP A 28 -2.41 7.60 -12.84
N SER A 29 -2.33 6.72 -13.84
CA SER A 29 -2.73 5.32 -13.74
C SER A 29 -1.73 4.44 -14.47
N VAL A 30 -1.38 3.31 -13.87
CA VAL A 30 -0.49 2.30 -14.47
C VAL A 30 -1.18 0.95 -14.40
N LEU A 31 -1.08 0.18 -15.48
CA LEU A 31 -1.55 -1.20 -15.54
C LEU A 31 -0.37 -2.15 -15.44
N HIS A 32 -0.61 -3.31 -14.84
CA HIS A 32 0.32 -4.42 -14.77
C HIS A 32 -0.36 -5.64 -15.37
N ASP A 33 0.36 -6.37 -16.22
CA ASP A 33 -0.07 -7.61 -16.86
C ASP A 33 1.12 -8.58 -16.80
N GLY A 34 0.94 -9.71 -16.14
CA GLY A 34 1.95 -10.77 -16.02
C GLY A 34 2.20 -11.51 -17.34
N GLY A 35 1.31 -11.39 -18.33
CA GLY A 35 1.46 -11.97 -19.67
C GLY A 35 0.97 -13.40 -19.80
N ALA A 36 0.62 -14.08 -18.69
CA ALA A 36 0.13 -15.45 -18.71
C ALA A 36 -1.38 -15.59 -19.01
N GLN A 37 -2.07 -14.48 -19.32
CA GLN A 37 -3.53 -14.43 -19.53
C GLN A 37 -4.36 -14.91 -18.32
N PHE A 38 -3.80 -14.80 -17.12
CA PHE A 38 -4.51 -14.99 -15.85
C PHE A 38 -4.77 -13.64 -15.19
N ASN A 39 -5.49 -13.65 -14.06
CA ASN A 39 -5.73 -12.43 -13.30
C ASN A 39 -4.44 -11.95 -12.63
N ASP A 40 -4.22 -10.64 -12.71
CA ASP A 40 -3.28 -9.91 -11.87
C ASP A 40 -4.09 -9.04 -10.92
N ASP A 41 -4.08 -9.40 -9.64
CA ASP A 41 -4.93 -8.78 -8.64
C ASP A 41 -4.07 -7.90 -7.72
N GLY A 42 -4.44 -6.63 -7.56
CA GLY A 42 -3.82 -5.70 -6.60
C GLY A 42 -4.62 -5.61 -5.31
N TRP A 43 -4.06 -6.06 -4.19
CA TRP A 43 -4.80 -6.24 -2.92
C TRP A 43 -4.49 -5.15 -1.91
N LEU A 44 -3.26 -4.67 -1.88
CA LEU A 44 -2.75 -3.79 -0.84
C LEU A 44 -1.99 -2.62 -1.44
N VAL A 45 -2.10 -1.47 -0.77
CA VAL A 45 -1.27 -0.29 -1.01
C VAL A 45 -0.79 0.30 0.31
N ARG A 46 0.48 0.72 0.37
CA ARG A 46 1.09 1.46 1.47
C ARG A 46 1.99 2.56 0.90
N VAL A 47 2.17 3.64 1.64
CA VAL A 47 3.15 4.67 1.30
C VAL A 47 4.45 4.34 2.03
N ALA A 48 5.55 4.26 1.29
CA ALA A 48 6.88 4.08 1.85
C ALA A 48 7.36 5.32 2.62
N PRO A 49 8.34 5.20 3.54
CA PRO A 49 8.88 6.35 4.27
C PRO A 49 9.42 7.49 3.39
N ASP A 50 9.81 7.20 2.15
CA ASP A 50 10.24 8.18 1.15
C ASP A 50 9.08 8.76 0.31
N GLY A 51 7.83 8.46 0.67
CA GLY A 51 6.63 9.05 0.07
C GLY A 51 6.13 8.35 -1.19
N HIS A 52 6.79 7.27 -1.62
CA HIS A 52 6.42 6.51 -2.82
C HIS A 52 5.41 5.41 -2.49
N PRO A 53 4.34 5.22 -3.29
CA PRO A 53 3.43 4.10 -3.11
C PRO A 53 4.08 2.75 -3.41
N VAL A 54 3.80 1.76 -2.58
CA VAL A 54 4.10 0.34 -2.79
C VAL A 54 2.76 -0.40 -2.85
N VAL A 55 2.59 -1.19 -3.89
CA VAL A 55 1.44 -2.06 -4.10
C VAL A 55 1.85 -3.52 -3.97
N ALA A 56 0.98 -4.36 -3.41
CA ALA A 56 1.20 -5.79 -3.32
C ALA A 56 -0.07 -6.56 -3.71
N GLY A 57 0.12 -7.74 -4.30
CA GLY A 57 -0.96 -8.55 -4.84
C GLY A 57 -0.46 -9.88 -5.36
N GLU A 58 -1.24 -10.46 -6.27
CA GLU A 58 -0.97 -11.74 -6.92
C GLU A 58 -0.81 -11.50 -8.44
N SER A 59 0.21 -12.10 -9.07
CA SER A 59 0.45 -11.97 -10.52
C SER A 59 0.99 -13.27 -11.10
N THR A 60 0.58 -13.63 -12.31
CA THR A 60 1.00 -14.87 -12.96
C THR A 60 1.80 -14.57 -14.23
N GLU A 61 3.07 -14.96 -14.28
CA GLU A 61 3.97 -14.69 -15.43
C GLU A 61 4.08 -15.86 -16.43
N ALA A 62 3.78 -17.08 -16.00
CA ALA A 62 3.82 -18.27 -16.84
C ALA A 62 2.71 -19.26 -16.45
N THR A 63 2.71 -20.46 -17.04
CA THR A 63 1.87 -21.56 -16.55
C THR A 63 2.31 -21.95 -15.14
N GLY A 64 1.41 -21.84 -14.17
CA GLY A 64 1.68 -22.15 -12.77
C GLY A 64 0.67 -21.48 -11.83
N GLY A 65 0.96 -21.51 -10.54
CA GLY A 65 0.22 -20.75 -9.53
C GLY A 65 0.54 -19.26 -9.58
N ALA A 66 -0.33 -18.45 -8.97
CA ALA A 66 -0.12 -17.01 -8.88
C ALA A 66 1.01 -16.67 -7.89
N ASP A 67 1.91 -15.78 -8.28
CA ASP A 67 3.02 -15.37 -7.42
C ASP A 67 2.63 -14.15 -6.58
N LEU A 68 3.18 -14.05 -5.38
CA LEU A 68 3.12 -12.82 -4.63
C LEU A 68 3.97 -11.78 -5.37
N TYR A 69 3.36 -10.67 -5.74
CA TYR A 69 4.02 -9.59 -6.47
C TYR A 69 3.92 -8.27 -5.72
N VAL A 70 5.06 -7.62 -5.54
CA VAL A 70 5.19 -6.31 -4.88
C VAL A 70 5.86 -5.34 -5.84
N ARG A 71 5.31 -4.13 -5.96
CA ARG A 71 5.87 -3.10 -6.83
C ARG A 71 5.86 -1.74 -6.15
N LYS A 72 6.99 -1.04 -6.21
CA LYS A 72 7.09 0.36 -5.79
C LYS A 72 7.02 1.27 -7.00
N LEU A 73 6.21 2.31 -6.90
CA LEU A 73 5.95 3.24 -7.98
C LEU A 73 6.45 4.64 -7.63
N ASP A 74 6.89 5.39 -8.63
CA ASP A 74 7.18 6.80 -8.48
C ASP A 74 5.88 7.56 -8.18
N ARG A 75 5.90 8.45 -7.18
CA ARG A 75 4.70 9.18 -6.78
C ARG A 75 4.27 10.20 -7.86
N ALA A 76 5.21 10.73 -8.63
CA ALA A 76 4.96 11.78 -9.61
C ALA A 76 4.26 11.26 -10.86
N ASP A 77 4.65 10.08 -11.35
CA ASP A 77 4.19 9.58 -12.65
C ASP A 77 3.80 8.09 -12.69
N GLY A 78 3.95 7.36 -11.59
CA GLY A 78 3.62 5.94 -11.50
C GLY A 78 4.67 5.00 -12.08
N THR A 79 5.82 5.49 -12.53
CA THR A 79 6.90 4.64 -13.07
C THR A 79 7.34 3.59 -12.05
N ALA A 80 7.62 2.35 -12.48
CA ALA A 80 8.16 1.35 -11.57
C ALA A 80 9.56 1.76 -11.09
N LEU A 81 9.72 1.94 -9.78
CA LEU A 81 11.04 2.10 -9.17
C LEU A 81 11.71 0.75 -8.96
N TRP A 82 10.93 -0.23 -8.50
CA TRP A 82 11.34 -1.63 -8.42
C TRP A 82 10.12 -2.55 -8.33
N SER A 83 10.34 -3.83 -8.59
CA SER A 83 9.39 -4.89 -8.30
C SER A 83 10.08 -6.11 -7.70
N TYR A 84 9.31 -6.91 -6.98
CA TYR A 84 9.75 -8.15 -6.36
C TYR A 84 8.65 -9.20 -6.53
N ARG A 85 9.06 -10.42 -6.89
CA ARG A 85 8.19 -11.58 -7.08
C ARG A 85 8.64 -12.69 -6.14
N TYR A 86 7.69 -13.32 -5.47
CA TYR A 86 7.91 -14.51 -4.67
C TYR A 86 7.02 -15.64 -5.21
N GLU A 87 7.68 -16.63 -5.79
CA GLU A 87 7.04 -17.80 -6.37
C GLU A 87 6.74 -18.84 -5.28
N GLY A 88 5.55 -19.42 -5.35
CA GLY A 88 5.19 -20.55 -4.49
C GLY A 88 5.92 -21.82 -4.88
N TYR A 89 6.09 -22.74 -3.94
CA TYR A 89 6.62 -24.07 -4.27
C TYR A 89 5.54 -24.92 -4.94
N ASP A 90 5.96 -25.87 -5.80
CA ASP A 90 5.09 -26.81 -6.52
C ASP A 90 3.91 -26.14 -7.23
N ASP A 91 4.16 -25.01 -7.90
CA ASP A 91 3.16 -24.22 -8.65
C ASP A 91 1.94 -23.78 -7.81
N LYS A 92 2.09 -23.62 -6.50
CA LYS A 92 1.02 -23.15 -5.63
C LYS A 92 0.90 -21.64 -5.61
N ASP A 93 -0.32 -21.13 -5.53
CA ASP A 93 -0.52 -19.69 -5.40
C ASP A 93 0.05 -19.16 -4.08
N VAL A 94 0.60 -17.95 -4.11
CA VAL A 94 1.04 -17.22 -2.93
C VAL A 94 0.20 -15.97 -2.76
N ALA A 95 -0.56 -15.92 -1.68
CA ALA A 95 -1.41 -14.79 -1.35
C ALA A 95 -0.69 -13.82 -0.41
N VAL A 96 -0.92 -12.52 -0.61
CA VAL A 96 -0.53 -11.48 0.34
C VAL A 96 -1.70 -11.12 1.24
N THR A 97 -1.44 -10.96 2.54
CA THR A 97 -2.46 -10.54 3.51
C THR A 97 -2.23 -9.15 4.06
N ASP A 98 -0.97 -8.77 4.27
CA ASP A 98 -0.62 -7.42 4.74
C ASP A 98 0.84 -7.07 4.41
N MET A 99 1.15 -5.78 4.46
CA MET A 99 2.51 -5.26 4.44
C MET A 99 2.66 -4.02 5.31
N THR A 100 3.83 -3.89 5.94
CA THR A 100 4.18 -2.76 6.81
C THR A 100 5.66 -2.45 6.74
N TRP A 101 6.06 -1.32 7.32
CA TRP A 101 7.47 -0.93 7.45
C TRP A 101 7.91 -1.12 8.89
N ASP A 102 9.14 -1.58 9.08
CA ASP A 102 9.78 -1.53 10.40
C ASP A 102 10.35 -0.12 10.69
N SER A 103 10.94 0.04 11.88
CA SER A 103 11.52 1.32 12.30
C SER A 103 12.79 1.72 11.55
N VAL A 104 13.41 0.81 10.80
CA VAL A 104 14.61 1.08 9.99
C VAL A 104 14.28 1.20 8.50
N GLY A 105 13.00 1.13 8.13
CA GLY A 105 12.51 1.33 6.78
C GLY A 105 12.52 0.08 5.90
N GLN A 106 12.60 -1.12 6.47
CA GLN A 106 12.46 -2.36 5.70
C GLN A 106 10.98 -2.72 5.51
N LEU A 107 10.64 -3.19 4.32
CA LEU A 107 9.30 -3.70 4.02
C LEU A 107 9.14 -5.10 4.59
N LEU A 108 8.17 -5.27 5.48
CA LEU A 108 7.70 -6.55 5.99
C LEU A 108 6.44 -6.93 5.21
N VAL A 109 6.41 -8.14 4.65
CA VAL A 109 5.27 -8.66 3.90
C VAL A 109 4.83 -9.98 4.52
N ALA A 110 3.53 -10.11 4.77
CA ALA A 110 2.91 -11.32 5.30
C ALA A 110 1.91 -11.89 4.29
N GLY A 111 1.82 -13.21 4.27
CA GLY A 111 1.01 -13.95 3.30
C GLY A 111 0.97 -15.44 3.61
N PHE A 112 0.39 -16.21 2.72
CA PHE A 112 0.31 -17.67 2.83
C PHE A 112 0.30 -18.32 1.45
N ILE A 113 0.74 -19.58 1.41
CA ILE A 113 0.68 -20.40 0.19
C ILE A 113 -0.65 -21.14 0.18
N ARG A 114 -1.41 -21.02 -0.91
CA ARG A 114 -2.66 -21.76 -1.13
C ARG A 114 -2.31 -23.13 -1.68
N GLY A 115 -2.46 -24.15 -0.85
CA GLY A 115 -2.51 -25.54 -1.32
C GLY A 115 -3.94 -26.05 -1.22
N CYS A 116 -4.54 -26.49 -2.32
CA CYS A 116 -5.67 -27.39 -2.23
C CYS A 116 -5.20 -28.67 -1.53
N VAL A 117 -5.84 -29.03 -0.41
CA VAL A 117 -5.86 -30.41 0.06
C VAL A 117 -7.11 -31.02 -0.56
N GLY A 118 -6.97 -31.65 -1.72
CA GLY A 118 -8.08 -32.29 -2.45
C GLY A 118 -7.71 -32.65 -3.87
#